data_AF-A0A7R8UJ36-F1
#
_entry.id   AF-A0A7R8UJ36-F1
#
_cell.length_a   1.000
_cell.length_b   1.000
_cell.length_c   1.000
_cell.angle_alpha   90.00
_cell.angle_beta   90.00
_cell.angle_gamma   90.00
#
_symmetry.space_group_name_H-M   'P 1'
#
loop_
_entity.id
_entity.type
_entity.pdbx_description
1 polymer ?
#
loop_
_entity_poly.entity_id
_entity_poly.type
_entity_poly.pdbx_seq_one_letter_code
_entity_poly.pdbx_strand_id
1 'polypeptide(L)'
;MHVVQTKHAHGAKVHKRLENLAQDTTPSIEAVQDFIQGHPNVNSVALFQCTSVFLRTKYIHEACRTFQNADCVFASTRDFKLRWVFDSEGKYIKPVNFDPLDRPRRQDWHGELVETGMFYLTKRELLLDGTFQNDRCKVVVIDKDDALELDDFNDLKYARYLLE
;
A
#
# COMPACT_ATOMS: atom_id res chain seq x y z
N MET A 1 5.67 11.52 21.04
CA MET A 1 7.06 11.84 21.46
C MET A 1 8.08 10.81 21.01
N HIS A 2 7.87 9.50 21.21
CA HIS A 2 8.85 8.47 20.78
C HIS A 2 9.15 8.44 19.28
N VAL A 3 8.14 8.55 18.42
CA VAL A 3 8.34 8.57 16.96
C VAL A 3 9.24 9.72 16.49
N VAL A 4 9.21 10.88 17.15
CA VAL A 4 10.05 12.04 16.79
C VAL A 4 11.49 11.84 17.28
N GLN A 5 11.67 11.25 18.46
CA GLN A 5 13.00 10.97 19.02
C GLN A 5 13.77 9.92 18.21
N THR A 6 13.13 8.83 17.80
CA THR A 6 13.78 7.80 16.95
C THR A 6 14.17 8.35 15.57
N LYS A 7 13.42 9.32 15.04
CA LYS A 7 13.66 9.90 13.70
C LYS A 7 14.93 10.74 13.60
N HIS A 8 15.26 11.52 14.62
CA HIS A 8 16.48 12.34 14.61
C HIS A 8 17.75 11.49 14.55
N ALA A 9 17.72 10.26 15.08
CA ALA A 9 18.82 9.31 15.01
C ALA A 9 19.11 8.81 13.58
N HIS A 10 18.17 8.96 12.64
CA HIS A 10 18.28 8.47 11.26
C HIS A 10 18.29 9.57 10.20
N GLY A 11 18.45 10.84 10.59
CA GLY A 11 18.60 11.96 9.64
C GLY A 11 17.33 12.37 8.89
N ALA A 12 16.15 11.83 9.25
CA ALA A 12 14.89 12.21 8.63
C ALA A 12 14.39 13.58 9.13
N LYS A 13 13.91 14.43 8.20
CA LYS A 13 13.21 15.68 8.54
C LYS A 13 11.80 15.38 9.07
N VAL A 14 11.30 16.23 9.96
CA VAL A 14 10.00 16.05 10.60
C VAL A 14 9.04 17.15 10.17
N HIS A 15 7.89 16.75 9.64
CA HIS A 15 6.72 17.60 9.51
C HIS A 15 5.81 17.38 10.72
N LYS A 16 5.50 18.45 11.46
CA LYS A 16 4.60 18.36 12.61
C LYS A 16 3.16 18.45 12.10
N ARG A 17 2.50 17.31 12.03
CA ARG A 17 1.09 17.21 11.65
C ARG A 17 0.18 17.86 12.71
N LEU A 18 -0.96 18.40 12.26
CA LEU A 18 -2.05 18.82 13.12
C LEU A 18 -2.64 17.64 13.92
N GLU A 19 -3.06 17.88 15.16
CA GLU A 19 -3.55 16.83 16.07
C GLU A 19 -4.84 16.16 15.56
N ASN A 20 -5.72 16.91 14.90
CA ASN A 20 -6.95 16.40 14.31
C ASN A 20 -6.71 15.47 13.10
N LEU A 21 -5.50 15.43 12.56
CA LEU A 21 -5.10 14.55 11.45
C LEU A 21 -4.29 13.32 11.91
N ALA A 22 -4.30 13.04 13.21
CA ALA A 22 -3.65 11.91 13.85
C ALA A 22 -4.66 11.03 14.61
N GLN A 23 -5.92 11.05 14.20
CA GLN A 23 -6.98 10.24 14.79
C GLN A 23 -7.06 8.88 14.07
N ASP A 24 -7.59 7.86 14.76
CA ASP A 24 -7.74 6.50 14.19
C ASP A 24 -8.64 6.48 12.94
N THR A 25 -9.52 7.47 12.80
CA THR A 25 -10.42 7.63 11.67
C THR A 25 -9.87 8.52 10.56
N THR A 26 -8.72 9.18 10.76
CA THR A 26 -8.15 10.07 9.76
C THR A 26 -7.58 9.24 8.60
N PRO A 27 -8.07 9.42 7.36
CA PRO A 27 -7.49 8.78 6.19
C PRO A 27 -6.05 9.24 5.91
N SER A 28 -5.22 8.34 5.40
CA SER A 28 -3.83 8.66 5.00
C SER A 28 -3.72 9.83 4.03
N ILE A 29 -4.73 10.06 3.19
CA ILE A 29 -4.73 11.14 2.20
C ILE A 29 -4.74 12.53 2.85
N GLU A 30 -5.54 12.75 3.89
CA GLU A 30 -5.65 14.05 4.57
C GLU A 30 -4.31 14.45 5.23
N ALA A 31 -3.66 13.45 5.82
CA ALA A 31 -2.33 13.56 6.39
C ALA A 31 -1.25 13.95 5.37
N VAL A 32 -1.33 13.43 4.15
CA VAL A 32 -0.39 13.77 3.07
C VAL A 32 -0.75 15.12 2.44
N GLN A 33 -2.03 15.47 2.35
CA GLN A 33 -2.50 16.78 1.92
C GLN A 33 -1.98 17.90 2.83
N ASP A 34 -2.06 17.73 4.16
CA ASP A 34 -1.45 18.64 5.14
C ASP A 34 0.05 18.82 4.90
N PHE A 35 0.76 17.72 4.62
CA PHE A 35 2.17 17.78 4.27
C PHE A 35 2.40 18.60 2.98
N ILE A 36 1.74 18.28 1.86
CA ILE A 36 2.01 19.00 0.60
C ILE A 36 1.55 20.47 0.63
N GLN A 37 0.60 20.84 1.49
CA GLN A 37 0.21 22.23 1.73
C GLN A 37 1.31 23.01 2.47
N GLY A 38 1.93 22.41 3.49
CA GLY A 38 3.07 22.99 4.20
C GLY A 38 4.38 23.03 3.39
N HIS A 39 4.45 22.24 2.30
CA HIS A 39 5.65 22.09 1.47
C HIS A 39 5.33 22.30 -0.02
N PRO A 40 5.12 23.56 -0.47
CA PRO A 40 4.64 23.85 -1.83
C PRO A 40 5.59 23.45 -2.96
N ASN A 41 6.88 23.30 -2.67
CA ASN A 41 7.90 22.86 -3.65
C ASN A 41 7.91 21.34 -3.88
N VAL A 42 7.07 20.57 -3.18
CA VAL A 42 6.93 19.13 -3.36
C VAL A 42 5.92 18.84 -4.47
N ASN A 43 6.42 18.30 -5.58
CA ASN A 43 5.61 17.98 -6.77
C ASN A 43 5.13 16.53 -6.82
N SER A 44 5.71 15.65 -5.99
CA SER A 44 5.32 14.25 -5.90
C SER A 44 5.67 13.72 -4.52
N VAL A 45 4.91 12.72 -4.05
CA VAL A 45 5.10 12.11 -2.75
C VAL A 45 5.30 10.61 -2.93
N ALA A 46 6.26 10.06 -2.20
CA ALA A 46 6.36 8.63 -1.95
C ALA A 46 6.00 8.38 -0.49
N LEU A 47 4.81 7.82 -0.25
CA LEU A 47 4.36 7.37 1.06
C LEU A 47 4.86 5.93 1.26
N PHE A 48 5.65 5.70 2.30
CA PHE A 48 6.05 4.36 2.75
C PHE A 48 5.37 4.09 4.10
N GLN A 49 4.67 2.96 4.23
CA GLN A 49 4.02 2.60 5.48
C GLN A 49 4.95 1.74 6.34
N CYS A 50 5.10 2.11 7.61
CA CYS A 50 5.99 1.41 8.54
C CYS A 50 5.51 0.00 8.94
N THR A 51 4.28 -0.37 8.60
CA THR A 51 3.71 -1.71 8.82
C THR A 51 4.29 -2.74 7.86
N SER A 52 4.87 -2.33 6.73
CA SER A 52 5.51 -3.21 5.75
C SER A 52 7.00 -3.37 6.05
N VAL A 53 7.31 -4.19 7.05
CA VAL A 53 8.67 -4.31 7.62
C VAL A 53 9.68 -5.02 6.70
N PHE A 54 9.22 -5.73 5.68
CA PHE A 54 10.06 -6.37 4.66
C PHE A 54 10.29 -5.52 3.41
N LEU A 55 10.07 -4.20 3.49
CA LEU A 55 10.41 -3.28 2.40
C LEU A 55 11.90 -3.37 2.05
N ARG A 56 12.21 -3.75 0.81
CA ARG A 56 13.56 -3.84 0.27
C ARG A 56 13.85 -2.73 -0.74
N THR A 57 15.11 -2.31 -0.81
CA THR A 57 15.57 -1.25 -1.73
C THR A 57 15.28 -1.58 -3.20
N LYS A 58 15.28 -2.86 -3.59
CA LYS A 58 14.92 -3.30 -4.95
C LYS A 58 13.54 -2.79 -5.38
N TYR A 59 12.55 -2.82 -4.47
CA TYR A 59 11.19 -2.37 -4.76
C TYR A 59 11.10 -0.85 -4.84
N ILE A 60 11.86 -0.13 -4.01
CA ILE A 60 11.97 1.33 -4.08
C ILE A 60 12.54 1.76 -5.43
N HIS A 61 13.65 1.14 -5.86
CA HIS A 61 14.26 1.44 -7.16
C HIS A 61 13.34 1.11 -8.34
N GLU A 62 12.58 0.02 -8.26
CA GLU A 62 11.58 -0.32 -9.26
C GLU A 62 10.44 0.72 -9.29
N ALA A 63 9.88 1.06 -8.13
CA ALA A 63 8.81 2.04 -8.01
C ALA A 63 9.24 3.40 -8.57
N CYS A 64 10.43 3.89 -8.21
CA CYS A 64 10.95 5.15 -8.73
C CYS A 64 11.16 5.12 -10.25
N ARG A 65 11.71 4.04 -10.82
CA ARG A 65 11.88 3.90 -12.28
C ARG A 65 10.53 3.89 -13.00
N THR A 66 9.57 3.11 -12.48
CA THR A 66 8.23 3.02 -13.06
C THR A 66 7.48 4.36 -12.98
N PHE A 67 7.65 5.09 -11.88
CA PHE A 67 6.97 6.38 -11.64
C PHE A 67 7.39 7.48 -12.62
N GLN A 68 8.59 7.39 -13.22
CA GLN A 68 9.06 8.38 -14.22
C GLN A 68 8.07 8.58 -15.38
N ASN A 69 7.28 7.55 -15.71
CA ASN A 69 6.33 7.55 -16.82
C ASN A 69 4.88 7.26 -16.37
N ALA A 70 4.56 7.48 -15.10
CA ALA A 70 3.22 7.22 -14.54
C ALA A 70 2.73 8.39 -13.67
N ASP A 71 1.42 8.48 -13.44
CA ASP A 71 0.85 9.46 -12.51
C ASP A 71 0.91 8.98 -11.05
N CYS A 72 0.90 7.66 -10.88
CA CYS A 72 0.96 6.99 -9.61
C CYS A 72 1.54 5.58 -9.77
N VAL A 73 2.22 5.10 -8.73
CA VAL A 73 2.72 3.74 -8.61
C VAL A 73 2.46 3.24 -7.20
N PHE A 74 1.90 2.05 -7.03
CA PHE A 74 1.69 1.46 -5.71
C PHE A 74 2.13 0.01 -5.65
N ALA A 75 2.38 -0.46 -4.43
CA ALA A 75 2.79 -1.83 -4.16
C ALA A 75 1.58 -2.78 -4.18
N SER A 76 1.74 -3.91 -4.86
CA SER A 76 0.72 -4.98 -4.89
C SER A 76 1.38 -6.34 -4.87
N THR A 77 0.68 -7.39 -4.47
CA THR A 77 1.12 -8.78 -4.61
C THR A 77 0.13 -9.57 -5.46
N ARG A 78 0.54 -10.76 -5.90
CA ARG A 78 -0.30 -11.68 -6.68
C ARG A 78 -1.04 -12.64 -5.74
N ASP A 79 -2.36 -12.58 -5.78
CA ASP A 79 -3.22 -13.56 -5.10
C ASP A 79 -3.90 -14.48 -6.11
N PHE A 80 -4.06 -15.74 -5.73
CA PHE A 80 -4.64 -16.80 -6.56
C PHE A 80 -5.90 -17.40 -5.91
N LYS A 81 -6.45 -16.72 -4.89
CA LYS A 81 -7.70 -17.14 -4.24
C LYS A 81 -8.87 -17.04 -5.21
N LEU A 82 -9.71 -18.07 -5.19
CA LEU A 82 -10.99 -18.10 -5.88
C LEU A 82 -12.05 -17.49 -4.96
N ARG A 83 -12.61 -16.35 -5.36
CA ARG A 83 -13.47 -15.53 -4.50
C ARG A 83 -14.94 -15.85 -4.75
N TRP A 84 -15.70 -15.85 -3.66
CA TRP A 84 -17.16 -15.97 -3.65
C TRP A 84 -17.76 -14.77 -2.96
N VAL A 85 -18.94 -14.34 -3.40
CA VAL A 85 -19.73 -13.30 -2.74
C VAL A 85 -21.16 -13.77 -2.54
N PHE A 86 -21.79 -13.31 -1.47
CA PHE A 86 -23.23 -13.42 -1.32
C PHE A 86 -23.96 -12.52 -2.32
N ASP A 87 -25.19 -12.89 -2.68
CA ASP A 87 -26.12 -11.95 -3.31
C ASP A 87 -26.56 -10.85 -2.33
N SER A 88 -27.34 -9.89 -2.82
CA SER A 88 -27.81 -8.76 -2.01
C SER A 88 -28.68 -9.16 -0.81
N GLU A 89 -29.26 -10.36 -0.83
CA GLU A 89 -30.14 -10.89 0.21
C GLU A 89 -29.41 -11.86 1.16
N GLY A 90 -28.14 -12.21 0.90
CA GLY A 90 -27.39 -13.20 1.69
C GLY A 90 -27.83 -14.65 1.49
N LYS A 91 -28.69 -14.93 0.51
CA LYS A 91 -29.34 -16.23 0.34
C LYS A 91 -28.53 -17.19 -0.51
N TYR A 92 -27.87 -16.67 -1.55
CA TYR A 92 -27.06 -17.46 -2.47
C TYR A 92 -25.64 -16.91 -2.55
N ILE A 93 -24.69 -17.77 -2.93
CA ILE A 93 -23.31 -17.38 -3.23
C ILE A 93 -23.01 -17.53 -4.72
N LYS A 94 -22.20 -16.62 -5.25
CA LYS A 94 -21.73 -16.64 -6.64
C LYS A 94 -20.21 -16.49 -6.71
N PRO A 95 -19.54 -17.16 -7.67
CA PRO A 95 -18.13 -16.96 -7.91
C PRO A 95 -17.89 -15.56 -8.47
N VAL A 96 -16.74 -14.95 -8.15
CA VAL A 96 -16.37 -13.60 -8.61
C VAL A 96 -15.41 -13.65 -9.80
N ASN A 97 -14.40 -14.50 -9.72
CA ASN A 97 -13.23 -14.47 -10.59
C ASN A 97 -12.93 -15.82 -11.27
N PHE A 98 -13.90 -16.75 -11.29
CA PHE A 98 -13.73 -18.08 -11.89
C PHE A 98 -15.07 -18.75 -12.23
N ASP A 99 -15.03 -19.81 -13.03
CA ASP A 99 -16.17 -20.70 -13.30
C ASP A 99 -16.09 -21.95 -12.41
N PRO A 100 -17.13 -22.31 -11.62
CA PRO A 100 -17.17 -23.54 -10.85
C PRO A 100 -17.11 -24.82 -11.68
N LEU A 101 -17.54 -24.79 -12.94
CA LEU A 101 -17.48 -25.93 -13.87
C LEU A 101 -16.12 -26.07 -14.56
N ASP A 102 -15.33 -24.99 -14.64
CA ASP A 102 -13.98 -24.97 -15.18
C ASP A 102 -13.03 -24.27 -14.21
N ARG A 103 -12.77 -24.94 -13.08
CA ARG A 103 -12.05 -24.35 -11.96
C ARG A 103 -10.55 -24.26 -12.27
N PRO A 104 -9.95 -23.06 -12.34
CA PRO A 104 -8.56 -22.91 -12.74
C PRO A 104 -7.63 -23.40 -11.62
N ARG A 105 -6.55 -24.11 -11.99
CA ARG A 105 -5.44 -24.37 -11.05
C ARG A 105 -4.56 -23.13 -10.98
N ARG A 106 -3.72 -23.04 -9.95
CA ARG A 106 -2.86 -21.87 -9.70
C ARG A 106 -1.94 -21.54 -10.89
N GLN A 107 -1.46 -22.56 -11.59
CA GLN A 107 -0.58 -22.42 -12.76
C GLN A 107 -1.31 -22.07 -14.05
N ASP A 108 -2.64 -22.14 -14.08
CA ASP A 108 -3.43 -21.97 -15.30
C ASP A 108 -3.87 -20.51 -15.53
N TRP A 109 -3.57 -19.60 -14.61
CA TRP A 109 -3.97 -18.19 -14.72
C TRP A 109 -3.02 -17.23 -13.99
N HIS A 110 -3.17 -15.94 -14.26
CA HIS A 110 -2.27 -14.90 -13.75
C HIS A 110 -2.62 -14.39 -12.33
N GLY A 111 -3.70 -14.90 -11.73
CA GLY A 111 -4.21 -14.41 -10.46
C GLY A 111 -4.67 -12.95 -10.54
N GLU A 112 -4.94 -12.37 -9.38
CA GLU A 112 -5.35 -10.99 -9.21
C GLU A 112 -4.26 -10.19 -8.47
N LEU A 113 -4.27 -8.87 -8.66
CA LEU A 113 -3.44 -7.96 -7.90
C LEU A 113 -4.17 -7.52 -6.63
N VAL A 114 -3.50 -7.58 -5.50
CA VAL A 114 -3.99 -7.12 -4.20
C VAL A 114 -2.98 -6.13 -3.64
N GLU A 115 -3.44 -4.96 -3.20
CA GLU A 115 -2.56 -3.98 -2.56
C GLU A 115 -1.93 -4.52 -1.29
N THR A 116 -0.72 -4.06 -0.96
CA THR A 116 0.03 -4.52 0.22
C THR A 116 0.37 -3.38 1.19
N GLY A 117 -0.21 -2.19 1.02
CA GLY A 117 0.05 -0.99 1.84
C GLY A 117 1.50 -0.46 1.82
N MET A 118 2.43 -1.14 1.15
CA MET A 118 3.87 -0.93 1.36
C MET A 118 4.35 0.44 0.91
N PHE A 119 3.89 0.89 -0.26
CA PHE A 119 4.11 2.25 -0.70
C PHE A 119 3.10 2.75 -1.73
N TYR A 120 3.01 4.08 -1.78
CA TYR A 120 2.26 4.85 -2.77
C TYR A 120 3.13 6.01 -3.26
N LEU A 121 3.54 5.95 -4.52
CA LEU A 121 4.16 7.08 -5.22
C LEU A 121 3.06 7.76 -6.01
N THR A 122 2.88 9.07 -5.83
CA THR A 122 1.81 9.80 -6.48
C THR A 122 2.21 11.24 -6.76
N LYS A 123 1.70 11.78 -7.86
CA LYS A 123 1.90 13.18 -8.21
C LYS A 123 1.05 14.11 -7.33
N ARG A 124 1.51 15.34 -7.15
CA ARG A 124 0.82 16.34 -6.33
C ARG A 124 -0.61 16.58 -6.80
N GLU A 125 -0.86 16.58 -8.10
CA GLU A 125 -2.17 16.86 -8.68
C GLU A 125 -3.22 15.86 -8.18
N LEU A 126 -2.91 14.57 -8.16
CA LEU A 126 -3.81 13.54 -7.62
C LEU A 126 -4.11 13.75 -6.14
N LEU A 127 -3.09 14.13 -5.36
CA LEU A 127 -3.25 14.42 -3.94
C LEU A 127 -4.16 15.63 -3.71
N LEU A 128 -4.09 16.65 -4.57
CA LEU A 128 -5.00 17.80 -4.50
C LEU A 128 -6.44 17.41 -4.87
N ASP A 129 -6.60 16.44 -5.79
CA ASP A 129 -7.88 15.85 -6.14
C ASP A 129 -8.41 14.85 -5.08
N GLY A 130 -7.65 14.60 -4.01
CA GLY A 130 -8.08 13.78 -2.88
C GLY A 130 -7.85 12.28 -3.06
N THR A 131 -6.94 11.86 -3.93
CA THR A 131 -6.63 10.43 -4.15
C THR A 131 -5.13 10.18 -4.28
N PHE A 132 -4.68 8.97 -3.91
CA PHE A 132 -3.34 8.50 -4.26
C PHE A 132 -3.29 7.90 -5.66
N GLN A 133 -4.42 7.40 -6.16
CA GLN A 133 -4.48 6.47 -7.28
C GLN A 133 -5.54 6.86 -8.31
N ASN A 134 -5.32 6.46 -9.56
CA ASN A 134 -6.27 6.50 -10.66
C ASN A 134 -6.10 5.27 -11.56
N ASP A 135 -6.87 5.22 -12.65
CA ASP A 135 -6.84 4.16 -13.67
C ASP A 135 -5.52 4.09 -14.47
N ARG A 136 -4.68 5.14 -14.40
CA ARG A 136 -3.37 5.21 -15.05
C ARG A 136 -2.21 4.81 -14.15
N CYS A 137 -2.47 4.38 -12.92
CA CYS A 137 -1.42 3.88 -12.05
C CYS A 137 -0.71 2.67 -12.65
N LYS A 138 0.57 2.52 -12.30
CA LYS A 138 1.29 1.26 -12.46
C LYS A 138 1.43 0.58 -11.11
N VAL A 139 1.77 -0.70 -11.13
CA VAL A 139 2.03 -1.47 -9.91
C VAL A 139 3.44 -2.01 -9.91
N VAL A 140 4.03 -2.09 -8.73
CA VAL A 140 5.20 -2.94 -8.48
C VAL A 140 4.68 -4.19 -7.79
N VAL A 141 5.04 -5.36 -8.33
CA VAL A 141 4.62 -6.64 -7.76
C VAL A 141 5.62 -7.07 -6.70
N ILE A 142 5.18 -7.04 -5.44
CA ILE A 142 5.92 -7.47 -4.26
C ILE A 142 5.83 -8.99 -4.17
N ASP A 143 6.98 -9.62 -3.94
CA ASP A 143 7.03 -11.05 -3.63
C ASP A 143 6.16 -11.33 -2.39
N LYS A 144 5.45 -12.45 -2.39
CA LYS A 144 4.54 -12.79 -1.29
C LYS A 144 5.28 -12.87 0.05
N ASP A 145 6.53 -13.31 0.04
CA ASP A 145 7.35 -13.43 1.26
C ASP A 145 7.78 -12.06 1.81
N ASP A 146 7.76 -11.02 0.97
CA ASP A 146 8.06 -9.64 1.35
C ASP A 146 6.79 -8.81 1.61
N ALA A 147 5.60 -9.36 1.34
CA ALA A 147 4.33 -8.63 1.38
C ALA A 147 3.62 -8.66 2.75
N LEU A 148 4.27 -9.16 3.81
CA LEU A 148 3.67 -9.19 5.15
C LEU A 148 3.49 -7.77 5.71
N GLU A 149 2.26 -7.47 6.15
CA GLU A 149 1.89 -6.25 6.87
C GLU A 149 1.71 -6.56 8.35
N LEU A 150 2.07 -5.61 9.21
CA LEU A 150 1.86 -5.70 10.65
C LEU A 150 0.54 -5.01 11.03
N ASP A 151 -0.51 -5.80 11.25
CA ASP A 151 -1.80 -5.30 11.72
C ASP A 151 -2.04 -5.65 13.19
N ASP A 152 -1.58 -6.83 13.62
CA ASP A 152 -1.75 -7.30 14.99
C ASP A 152 -0.45 -7.80 15.65
N PHE A 153 -0.58 -8.25 16.91
CA PHE A 153 0.55 -8.75 17.69
C PHE A 153 1.11 -10.08 17.16
N ASN A 154 0.28 -10.91 16.52
CA ASN A 154 0.73 -12.15 15.90
C ASN A 154 1.59 -11.84 14.69
N ASP A 155 1.20 -10.89 13.84
CA ASP A 155 2.01 -10.46 12.70
C ASP A 155 3.40 -10.02 13.15
N LEU A 156 3.47 -9.24 14.23
CA LEU A 156 4.74 -8.82 14.82
C LEU A 156 5.58 -10.01 15.30
N LYS A 157 4.95 -11.01 15.92
CA LYS A 157 5.63 -12.23 16.36
C LYS A 157 6.15 -13.04 15.17
N TYR A 158 5.35 -13.22 14.14
CA TYR A 158 5.74 -13.91 12.91
C TYR A 158 6.88 -13.18 12.19
N ALA A 159 6.79 -11.86 12.05
CA ALA A 159 7.83 -11.06 11.42
C ALA A 159 9.18 -11.19 12.13
N ARG A 160 9.19 -11.26 13.48
CA ARG A 160 10.42 -11.49 14.25
C ARG A 160 11.05 -12.84 13.91
N TYR A 161 10.27 -13.92 13.81
CA TYR A 161 10.79 -15.23 13.43
C TYR A 161 11.38 -15.28 12.02
N LEU A 162 10.87 -14.46 11.09
CA LEU A 162 11.38 -14.39 9.72
C LEU A 162 12.66 -13.55 9.59
N LEU A 163 12.96 -12.70 10.58
CA LEU A 163 14.13 -11.82 10.61
C LEU A 163 15.32 -12.41 11.39
N GLU A 164 15.08 -13.44 12.20
CA GLU A 164 16.10 -14.23 12.90
C GLU A 164 16.76 -15.26 11.96
#